data_AF-A0A967JYQ8-F1
#
_entry.id   AF-A0A967JYQ8-F1
#
_cell.length_a   1.000
_cell.length_b   1.000
_cell.length_c   1.000
_cell.angle_alpha   90.00
_cell.angle_beta   90.00
_cell.angle_gamma   90.00
#
_symmetry.space_group_name_H-M   'P 1'
#
loop_
_entity.id
_entity.type
_entity.pdbx_description
1 polymer ?
#
loop_
_entity_poly.entity_id
_entity_poly.type
_entity_poly.pdbx_seq_one_letter_code
_entity_poly.pdbx_strand_id
1 'polypeptide(L)'
;MSRTSGLDVRGSAPERGAAAARLRQASAAAALLDHPLAVVRWLHDALAAEGAASHPGDLLSPGTLIPLRAVRPGLACTRSTTGSARDRRRLGSR
;
A
#
# COMPACT_ATOMS: atom_id res chain seq x y z
N MET A 1 1.77 11.32 18.35
CA MET A 1 0.67 11.92 17.57
C MET A 1 0.45 11.08 16.30
N SER A 2 -0.42 10.07 16.37
CA SER A 2 -0.63 9.08 15.30
C SER A 2 -1.52 9.67 14.20
N ARG A 3 -1.02 9.79 12.97
CA ARG A 3 -1.79 10.29 11.81
C ARG A 3 -2.10 9.15 10.85
N THR A 4 -3.38 8.85 10.70
CA THR A 4 -3.96 7.79 9.89
C THR A 4 -3.92 8.16 8.39
N SER A 5 -3.11 7.46 7.58
CA SER A 5 -3.08 7.64 6.11
C SER A 5 -4.33 7.06 5.47
N GLY A 6 -5.03 7.84 4.63
CA GLY A 6 -6.20 7.41 3.87
C GLY A 6 -5.97 7.38 2.36
N LEU A 7 -6.35 6.28 1.72
CA LEU A 7 -6.45 6.09 0.26
C LEU A 7 -7.48 7.05 -0.33
N ASP A 8 -7.20 7.70 -1.46
CA ASP A 8 -8.10 8.70 -2.08
C ASP A 8 -8.20 8.43 -3.57
N VAL A 9 -9.39 8.06 -4.06
CA VAL A 9 -9.70 7.71 -5.47
C VAL A 9 -10.25 8.91 -6.24
N ARG A 10 -9.59 9.32 -7.35
CA ARG A 10 -10.16 10.24 -8.35
C ARG A 10 -10.37 9.49 -9.67
N GLY A 11 -11.63 9.43 -10.14
CA GLY A 11 -11.96 9.04 -11.50
C GLY A 11 -12.05 10.26 -12.41
N SER A 12 -11.48 10.16 -13.61
CA SER A 12 -11.80 11.06 -14.73
C SER A 12 -13.12 10.60 -15.34
N ALA A 13 -14.13 11.48 -15.36
CA ALA A 13 -15.41 11.23 -16.02
C ALA A 13 -15.33 11.65 -17.50
N PRO A 14 -16.18 11.09 -18.38
CA PRO A 14 -17.53 11.65 -18.46
C PRO A 14 -18.62 10.57 -18.52
N GLU A 15 -19.75 10.87 -17.87
CA GLU A 15 -21.14 10.47 -18.16
C GLU A 15 -21.92 10.65 -16.84
N ARG A 16 -22.92 11.52 -16.86
CA ARG A 16 -23.63 12.00 -15.67
C ARG A 16 -24.61 10.92 -15.22
N GLY A 17 -24.50 10.43 -13.99
CA GLY A 17 -25.51 9.51 -13.48
C GLY A 17 -25.24 8.76 -12.17
N ALA A 18 -24.21 9.09 -11.39
CA ALA A 18 -24.12 8.74 -9.97
C ALA A 18 -22.94 9.50 -9.36
N ALA A 19 -23.10 10.10 -8.19
CA ALA A 19 -21.96 10.61 -7.44
C ALA A 19 -21.00 9.44 -7.17
N ALA A 20 -19.83 9.42 -7.83
CA ALA A 20 -18.84 8.37 -7.63
C ALA A 20 -18.44 8.36 -6.14
N ALA A 21 -18.95 7.38 -5.40
CA ALA A 21 -18.76 7.29 -3.96
C ALA A 21 -17.27 7.19 -3.66
N ARG A 22 -16.73 8.21 -2.97
CA ARG A 22 -15.31 8.28 -2.65
C ARG A 22 -15.03 7.46 -1.40
N LEU A 23 -14.64 6.21 -1.60
CA LEU A 23 -14.28 5.32 -0.51
C LEU A 23 -12.84 5.60 -0.07
N ARG A 24 -12.66 5.98 1.19
CA ARG A 24 -11.35 6.13 1.82
C ARG A 24 -11.14 4.99 2.80
N GLN A 25 -9.98 4.35 2.70
CA GLN A 25 -9.58 3.32 3.66
C GLN A 25 -8.27 3.70 4.31
N ALA A 26 -8.23 3.59 5.63
CA ALA A 26 -7.04 3.79 6.42
C ALA A 26 -6.12 2.57 6.33
N SER A 27 -4.82 2.79 6.36
CA SER A 27 -3.79 1.74 6.44
C SER A 27 -2.88 1.98 7.64
N ALA A 28 -2.48 0.91 8.33
CA ALA A 28 -1.48 0.97 9.40
C ALA A 28 -0.35 -0.03 9.12
N ALA A 29 0.90 0.43 9.15
CA ALA A 29 2.07 -0.43 8.95
C ALA A 29 2.16 -1.56 9.99
N ALA A 30 1.68 -1.31 11.22
CA ALA A 30 1.61 -2.29 12.29
C ALA A 30 0.67 -3.47 12.00
N ALA A 31 -0.19 -3.37 10.98
CA ALA A 31 -1.03 -4.50 10.56
C ALA A 31 -0.21 -5.70 10.02
N LEU A 32 1.08 -5.49 9.72
CA LEU A 32 2.00 -6.53 9.23
C LEU A 32 2.96 -6.95 10.34
N LEU A 33 2.50 -7.84 11.23
CA LEU A 33 3.30 -8.36 12.34
C LEU A 33 3.97 -7.24 13.17
N ASP A 34 3.20 -6.20 13.51
CA ASP A 34 3.62 -5.00 14.28
C ASP A 34 4.62 -4.07 13.55
N HIS A 35 5.42 -4.59 12.62
CA HIS A 35 6.27 -3.80 11.72
C HIS A 35 6.51 -4.51 10.38
N PRO A 36 6.42 -3.84 9.22
CA PRO A 36 6.52 -4.49 7.91
C PRO A 36 7.83 -5.27 7.66
N LEU A 37 8.94 -4.86 8.29
CA LEU A 37 10.20 -5.61 8.22
C LEU A 37 10.19 -6.90 9.05
N ALA A 38 9.29 -7.04 10.03
CA ALA A 38 9.13 -8.29 10.77
C ALA A 38 8.64 -9.41 9.85
N VAL A 39 7.82 -9.09 8.84
CA VAL A 39 7.39 -10.05 7.81
C VAL A 39 8.58 -10.53 6.98
N VAL A 40 9.49 -9.63 6.62
CA VAL A 40 10.69 -10.00 5.84
C VAL A 40 11.56 -10.98 6.63
N ARG A 41 11.78 -10.71 7.93
CA ARG A 41 12.54 -11.60 8.80
C ARG A 41 11.87 -12.97 8.94
N TRP A 42 10.56 -12.98 9.22
CA TRP A 42 9.80 -14.22 9.31
C TRP A 42 9.88 -15.05 8.01
N LEU A 43 9.74 -14.40 6.86
CA LEU A 43 9.78 -15.08 5.56
C LEU A 43 11.17 -15.67 5.29
N HIS A 44 12.23 -14.93 5.61
CA HIS A 44 13.60 -15.43 5.50
C HIS A 44 13.81 -16.69 6.33
N ASP A 45 13.40 -16.67 7.60
CA ASP A 45 13.56 -17.80 8.52
C ASP A 45 12.72 -19.02 8.07
N ALA A 46 11.52 -18.79 7.56
CA ALA A 46 10.66 -19.83 7.01
C ALA A 46 11.27 -20.48 5.76
N LEU A 47 11.84 -19.68 4.84
CA LEU A 47 12.52 -20.21 3.66
C LEU A 47 13.73 -21.04 4.05
N ALA A 48 14.53 -20.58 5.01
CA ALA A 48 15.71 -21.30 5.49
C ALA A 48 15.32 -22.67 6.09
N ALA A 49 14.22 -22.75 6.82
CA ALA A 49 13.69 -24.01 7.37
C ALA A 49 13.29 -25.02 6.27
N GLU A 50 12.84 -24.53 5.12
CA GLU A 50 12.50 -25.33 3.93
C GLU A 50 13.70 -25.60 3.00
N GLY A 51 14.92 -25.19 3.39
CA GLY A 51 16.12 -25.33 2.57
C GLY A 51 16.17 -24.36 1.37
N ALA A 52 15.32 -23.34 1.36
CA ALA A 52 15.32 -22.26 0.39
C ALA A 52 16.01 -21.01 0.96
N ALA A 53 16.37 -20.05 0.10
CA ALA A 53 16.98 -18.79 0.51
C ALA A 53 16.38 -17.61 -0.26
N SER A 54 16.26 -16.47 0.40
CA SER A 54 16.08 -15.18 -0.28
C SER A 54 17.43 -14.62 -0.69
N HIS A 55 17.51 -14.07 -1.90
CA HIS A 55 18.74 -13.56 -2.49
C HIS A 55 18.71 -12.04 -2.61
N PRO A 56 19.88 -11.38 -2.62
CA PRO A 56 19.96 -9.95 -2.94
C PRO A 56 19.31 -9.67 -4.30
N GLY A 57 18.38 -8.71 -4.33
CA GLY A 57 17.63 -8.36 -5.53
C GLY A 57 16.23 -8.98 -5.60
N ASP A 58 15.90 -9.93 -4.72
CA ASP A 58 14.56 -10.51 -4.66
C ASP A 58 13.51 -9.46 -4.26
N LEU A 59 12.39 -9.47 -4.98
CA LEU A 59 11.26 -8.60 -4.69
C LEU A 59 10.29 -9.31 -3.74
N LEU A 60 10.24 -8.85 -2.49
CA LEU A 60 9.36 -9.39 -1.47
C LEU A 60 8.11 -8.52 -1.31
N SER A 61 6.94 -9.15 -1.36
CA SER A 61 5.67 -8.51 -0.99
C SER A 61 5.34 -8.85 0.46
N PRO A 62 5.41 -7.88 1.40
CA PRO A 62 5.19 -8.14 2.82
C PRO A 62 3.71 -8.36 3.19
N GLY A 63 2.81 -8.38 2.21
CA GLY A 63 1.37 -8.59 2.41
C GLY A 63 0.54 -7.31 2.30
N THR A 64 -0.71 -7.37 2.78
CA THR A 64 -1.67 -6.26 2.65
C THR A 64 -1.70 -5.37 3.89
N LEU A 65 -1.63 -4.05 3.67
CA LEU A 65 -1.75 -3.03 4.71
C LEU A 65 -3.20 -2.58 4.95
N ILE A 66 -4.12 -3.04 4.11
CA ILE A 66 -5.51 -2.63 4.08
C ILE A 66 -6.42 -3.85 3.88
N PRO A 67 -7.65 -3.84 4.43
CA PRO A 67 -8.65 -4.83 4.06
C PRO A 67 -8.83 -4.92 2.54
N LEU A 68 -8.75 -6.13 1.99
CA LEU A 68 -8.93 -6.36 0.56
C LEU A 68 -10.38 -6.07 0.16
N ARG A 69 -10.55 -5.48 -1.03
CA ARG A 69 -11.87 -5.19 -1.60
C ARG A 69 -11.98 -5.83 -2.96
N ALA A 70 -13.19 -6.27 -3.29
CA ALA A 70 -13.51 -6.76 -4.63
C ALA A 70 -13.28 -5.64 -5.66
N VAL A 71 -12.43 -5.90 -6.65
CA VAL A 71 -12.24 -5.02 -7.79
C VAL A 71 -13.48 -5.16 -8.69
N ARG A 72 -14.03 -4.02 -9.13
CA ARG A 72 -15.14 -3.99 -10.09
C ARG A 72 -14.70 -3.23 -11.34
N PRO A 73 -15.24 -3.55 -12.54
CA PRO A 73 -14.99 -2.77 -13.74
C PRO A 73 -15.27 -1.28 -13.51
N GLY A 74 -14.38 -0.41 -14.02
CA GLY A 74 -14.47 1.04 -13.83
C GLY A 74 -13.95 1.56 -12.49
N LEU A 75 -13.46 0.70 -11.59
CA LEU A 75 -12.87 1.13 -10.32
C LEU A 75 -11.44 1.68 -10.52
N ALA A 76 -11.27 2.97 -10.28
CA ALA A 76 -9.95 3.58 -10.13
C ALA A 76 -9.47 3.45 -8.66
N CYS A 77 -8.17 3.18 -8.46
CA CYS A 77 -7.57 3.07 -7.12
C CYS A 77 -6.29 3.90 -7.05
N THR A 78 -6.19 4.82 -6.09
CA THR A 78 -5.01 5.68 -5.90
C THR A 78 -4.53 5.69 -4.46
N ARG A 79 -3.26 5.32 -4.27
CA ARG A 79 -2.62 5.20 -2.95
C ARG A 79 -1.70 6.36 -2.61
N SER A 80 -2.01 7.06 -1.53
CA SER A 80 -1.14 8.09 -0.97
C SER A 80 -0.44 7.53 0.26
N THR A 81 0.89 7.60 0.28
CA THR A 81 1.72 7.19 1.42
C THR A 81 2.64 8.34 1.74
N THR A 82 2.62 8.84 2.97
CA THR A 82 3.52 9.89 3.43
C THR A 82 4.91 9.31 3.65
N GLY A 83 5.96 9.96 3.13
CA GLY A 83 7.36 9.54 3.31
C GLY A 83 7.90 8.50 2.32
N SER A 84 7.10 8.05 1.34
CA SER A 84 7.61 7.24 0.22
C SER A 84 7.73 8.11 -1.04
N ALA A 85 8.60 7.71 -1.98
CA ALA A 85 9.08 8.48 -3.14
C ALA A 85 8.02 9.11 -4.08
N ARG A 86 6.71 8.90 -3.85
CA ARG A 86 5.64 9.69 -4.49
C ARG A 86 5.68 11.18 -4.12
N ASP A 87 6.39 11.55 -3.05
CA ASP A 87 6.57 12.94 -2.60
C ASP A 87 7.80 13.63 -3.25
N ARG A 88 7.95 13.53 -4.58
CA ARG A 88 9.03 14.24 -5.32
C ARG A 88 8.57 15.54 -5.99
N ARG A 89 7.31 15.94 -5.87
CA ARG A 89 6.78 17.19 -6.48
C ARG A 89 6.71 18.38 -5.52
N ARG A 90 7.61 18.46 -4.52
CA ARG A 90 7.71 19.63 -3.62
C ARG A 90 9.12 19.87 -3.09
N LEU A 91 10.16 19.63 -3.90
CA LEU A 91 11.51 20.07 -3.58
C LEU A 91 12.07 20.84 -4.78
N GLY A 92 11.58 22.08 -4.92
CA GLY A 92 12.09 23.09 -5.83
C GLY A 92 11.71 24.46 -5.27
N SER A 93 12.64 25.41 -5.37
CA SER A 93 12.61 26.79 -4.87
C SER A 93 13.12 26.99 -3.43
N ARG A 94 14.45 26.94 -3.28
CA ARG A 94 15.20 28.02 -2.64
C ARG A 94 16.38 28.38 -3.53
#